data_AF-A0A957I9K5-F1
#
_entry.id   AF-A0A957I9K5-F1
#
_cell.length_a   1.000
_cell.length_b   1.000
_cell.length_c   1.000
_cell.angle_alpha   90.00
_cell.angle_beta   90.00
_cell.angle_gamma   90.00
#
_symmetry.space_group_name_H-M   'P 1'
#
loop_
_entity.id
_entity.type
_entity.pdbx_description
1 polymer ?
#
loop_
_entity_poly.entity_id
_entity_poly.type
_entity_poly.pdbx_seq_one_letter_code
_entity_poly.pdbx_strand_id
1 'polypeptide(L)'
;MAPFEGAQRELGYDAIYAARLAVREVNQAGGIGGYRVALVALDDRGDEQLAGETAVSLTIDSAVVAVIGHGLLETTAVAQPI
;
A
#
# COMPACT_ATOMS: atom_id res chain seq x y z
N MET A 1 -0.66 -1.83 -1.07
CA MET A 1 -0.53 -2.67 -2.27
C MET A 1 -1.49 -3.82 -2.11
N ALA A 2 -2.51 -3.87 -2.96
CA ALA A 2 -3.48 -4.94 -2.99
C ALA A 2 -4.16 -4.94 -4.38
N PRO A 3 -4.74 -6.07 -4.81
CA PRO A 3 -5.57 -6.08 -6.00
C PRO A 3 -6.86 -5.30 -5.73
N PHE A 4 -6.99 -4.12 -6.32
CA PHE A 4 -8.21 -3.29 -6.25
C PHE A 4 -9.15 -3.55 -7.43
N GLU A 5 -8.65 -4.19 -8.48
CA GLU A 5 -9.40 -4.61 -9.66
C GLU A 5 -9.34 -6.15 -9.82
N GLY A 6 -10.24 -6.72 -10.64
CA GLY A 6 -10.24 -8.15 -10.94
C GLY A 6 -10.85 -9.06 -9.85
N ALA A 7 -10.47 -10.33 -9.89
CA ALA A 7 -11.14 -11.41 -9.12
C ALA A 7 -10.92 -11.33 -7.60
N GLN A 8 -9.84 -10.66 -7.13
CA GLN A 8 -9.53 -10.52 -5.70
C GLN A 8 -9.86 -9.13 -5.13
N ARG A 9 -10.64 -8.30 -5.84
CA ARG A 9 -10.95 -6.91 -5.45
C ARG A 9 -11.53 -6.72 -4.04
N GLU A 10 -12.19 -7.74 -3.47
CA GLU A 10 -12.78 -7.66 -2.13
C GLU A 10 -11.72 -7.51 -1.04
N LEU A 11 -10.56 -8.18 -1.18
CA LEU A 11 -9.42 -8.00 -0.27
C LEU A 11 -8.88 -6.57 -0.30
N GLY A 12 -8.84 -5.96 -1.48
CA GLY A 12 -8.46 -4.56 -1.65
C GLY A 12 -9.41 -3.62 -0.91
N TYR A 13 -10.73 -3.82 -1.02
CA TYR A 13 -11.69 -2.92 -0.39
C TYR A 13 -11.66 -2.96 1.13
N ASP A 14 -11.55 -4.12 1.76
CA ASP A 14 -11.46 -4.20 3.22
C ASP A 14 -10.21 -3.49 3.73
N ALA A 15 -9.06 -3.73 3.06
CA ALA A 15 -7.80 -3.08 3.41
C ALA A 15 -7.84 -1.56 3.23
N ILE A 16 -8.43 -1.05 2.14
CA ILE A 16 -8.43 0.40 1.87
C ILE A 16 -9.35 1.16 2.83
N TYR A 17 -10.48 0.60 3.24
CA TYR A 17 -11.35 1.27 4.21
C TYR A 17 -10.70 1.35 5.59
N ALA A 18 -10.09 0.26 6.06
CA ALA A 18 -9.36 0.24 7.32
C ALA A 18 -8.19 1.24 7.30
N ALA A 19 -7.38 1.25 6.22
CA ALA A 19 -6.26 2.17 6.09
C ALA A 19 -6.71 3.65 6.02
N ARG A 20 -7.81 3.94 5.31
CA ARG A 20 -8.39 5.30 5.26
C ARG A 20 -8.86 5.78 6.61
N LEU A 21 -9.44 4.89 7.43
CA LEU A 21 -9.87 5.22 8.78
C LEU A 21 -8.66 5.54 9.66
N ALA A 22 -7.66 4.66 9.68
CA ALA A 22 -6.45 4.85 10.49
C ALA A 22 -5.70 6.14 10.13
N VAL A 23 -5.52 6.45 8.84
CA VAL A 23 -4.87 7.70 8.39
C VAL A 23 -5.65 8.93 8.85
N ARG A 24 -6.98 8.87 8.84
CA ARG A 24 -7.83 9.97 9.32
C ARG A 24 -7.64 10.18 10.82
N GLU A 25 -7.68 9.11 11.61
CA GLU A 25 -7.51 9.16 13.06
C GLU A 25 -6.14 9.72 13.45
N VAL A 26 -5.07 9.22 12.81
CA VAL A 26 -3.70 9.71 13.02
C VAL A 26 -3.59 11.20 12.69
N ASN A 27 -4.12 11.61 11.54
CA ASN A 27 -4.08 13.03 11.14
C ASN A 27 -4.90 13.93 12.06
N GLN A 28 -6.01 13.43 12.62
CA GLN A 28 -6.79 14.16 13.63
C GLN A 28 -6.08 14.26 14.97
N ALA A 29 -5.26 13.26 15.33
CA ALA A 29 -4.43 13.27 16.53
C ALA A 29 -3.15 14.13 16.43
N GLY A 30 -2.96 14.87 15.32
CA GLY A 30 -1.80 15.73 15.10
C GLY A 30 -0.76 15.17 14.14
N GLY A 31 -1.04 14.03 13.49
CA GLY A 31 -0.14 13.41 12.51
C GLY A 31 1.02 12.64 13.16
N ILE A 32 2.02 12.29 12.35
CA ILE A 32 3.22 11.58 12.78
C ILE A 32 4.39 12.56 12.77
N GLY A 33 4.97 12.83 13.95
CA GLY A 33 6.04 13.81 14.08
C GLY A 33 5.65 15.24 13.66
N GLY A 34 4.36 15.58 13.74
CA GLY A 34 3.80 16.87 13.29
C GLY A 34 3.44 16.94 11.80
N TYR A 35 3.64 15.86 11.04
CA TYR A 35 3.28 15.78 9.63
C TYR A 35 1.98 15.01 9.42
N ARG A 36 1.14 15.52 8.52
CA ARG A 36 -0.01 14.75 8.03
C ARG A 36 0.46 13.73 7.00
N VAL A 37 -0.09 12.52 7.09
CA VAL A 37 0.19 11.44 6.14
C VAL A 37 -0.94 11.32 5.12
N ALA A 38 -0.57 11.02 3.87
CA ALA A 38 -1.51 10.74 2.80
C ALA A 38 -1.54 9.23 2.52
N LEU A 39 -2.73 8.69 2.29
CA LEU A 39 -2.89 7.31 1.83
C LEU A 39 -2.92 7.28 0.30
N VAL A 40 -1.97 6.58 -0.31
CA VAL A 40 -1.98 6.25 -1.74
C VAL A 40 -2.28 4.77 -1.89
N ALA A 41 -3.29 4.45 -2.70
CA ALA A 41 -3.64 3.08 -3.03
C ALA A 41 -3.04 2.72 -4.39
N LEU A 42 -2.29 1.63 -4.42
CA LEU A 42 -1.62 1.11 -5.62
C LEU A 42 -2.14 -0.29 -5.89
N ASP A 43 -2.69 -0.46 -7.09
CA ASP A 43 -3.22 -1.72 -7.60
C ASP A 43 -2.09 -2.53 -8.23
N ASP A 44 -1.79 -3.68 -7.63
CA ASP A 44 -0.79 -4.63 -8.14
C ASP A 44 -1.40 -5.67 -9.08
N ARG A 45 -2.73 -5.70 -9.24
CA ARG A 45 -3.49 -6.64 -10.08
C ARG A 45 -3.21 -8.13 -9.80
N GLY A 46 -2.52 -8.45 -8.71
CA GLY A 46 -1.98 -9.79 -8.49
C GLY A 46 -0.89 -10.21 -9.49
N ASP A 47 -0.26 -9.27 -10.19
CA ASP A 47 0.82 -9.52 -11.14
C ASP A 47 2.17 -9.42 -10.43
N GLU A 48 2.94 -10.51 -10.44
CA GLU A 48 4.25 -10.59 -9.76
C GLU A 48 5.28 -9.61 -10.32
N GLN A 49 5.29 -9.39 -11.64
CA GLN A 49 6.26 -8.49 -12.27
C GLN A 49 5.92 -7.03 -11.92
N LEU A 50 4.64 -6.66 -12.02
CA LEU A 50 4.17 -5.33 -11.65
C LEU A 50 4.41 -5.04 -10.16
N ALA A 51 4.20 -6.03 -9.29
CA ALA A 51 4.47 -5.94 -7.86
C ALA A 51 5.95 -5.62 -7.58
N GLY A 52 6.88 -6.33 -8.24
CA GLY A 52 8.31 -6.10 -8.11
C GLY A 52 8.75 -4.72 -8.61
N GLU A 53 8.31 -4.32 -9.81
CA GLU A 53 8.63 -3.01 -10.39
C GLU A 53 8.10 -1.85 -9.53
N THR A 54 6.87 -1.99 -9.02
CA THR A 54 6.26 -0.98 -8.16
C THR A 54 6.97 -0.88 -6.82
N ALA A 55 7.36 -2.01 -6.22
CA ALA A 55 8.12 -2.02 -4.97
C ALA A 55 9.45 -1.25 -5.12
N VAL A 56 10.20 -1.48 -6.20
CA VAL A 56 11.43 -0.73 -6.50
C VAL A 56 11.13 0.76 -6.68
N SER A 57 10.12 1.11 -7.47
CA SER A 57 9.76 2.52 -7.71
C SER A 57 9.44 3.28 -6.42
N LEU A 58 8.81 2.63 -5.45
CA LEU A 58 8.45 3.23 -4.17
C LEU A 58 9.67 3.53 -3.29
N THR A 59 10.77 2.79 -3.44
CA THR A 59 12.01 3.08 -2.69
C THR A 59 12.76 4.31 -3.19
N ILE A 60 12.49 4.73 -4.43
CA ILE A 60 13.13 5.89 -5.06
C ILE A 60 12.42 7.19 -4.65
N ASP A 61 11.12 7.12 -4.36
CA ASP A 61 10.33 8.28 -3.94
C ASP A 61 10.48 8.57 -2.45
N SER A 62 11.28 9.59 -2.11
CA SER A 62 11.49 10.04 -0.73
C SER A 62 10.21 10.51 0.01
N ALA A 63 9.10 10.75 -0.71
CA ALA A 63 7.81 11.06 -0.08
C ALA A 63 7.11 9.80 0.47
N VAL A 64 7.53 8.60 0.05
CA VAL A 64 6.99 7.33 0.53
C VAL A 64 7.68 6.95 1.84
N VAL A 65 6.94 7.03 2.94
CA VAL A 65 7.46 6.72 4.29
C VAL A 65 7.19 5.27 4.73
N ALA A 66 6.22 4.60 4.10
CA ALA A 66 5.86 3.22 4.41
C ALA A 66 5.04 2.60 3.27
N VAL A 67 5.14 1.28 3.11
CA VAL A 67 4.30 0.47 2.22
C VAL A 67 3.62 -0.61 3.05
N ILE A 68 2.30 -0.75 2.89
CA ILE A 68 1.49 -1.80 3.52
C ILE A 68 0.99 -2.73 2.41
N GLY A 69 1.37 -4.01 2.45
CA GLY A 69 1.07 -5.02 1.44
C GLY A 69 2.20 -6.05 1.28
N HIS A 70 2.15 -6.92 0.28
CA HIS A 70 1.10 -7.05 -0.74
C HIS A 70 -0.05 -7.95 -0.28
N GLY A 71 -1.24 -7.78 -0.87
CA GLY A 71 -2.44 -8.50 -0.45
C GLY A 71 -2.44 -10.00 -0.78
N LEU A 72 -1.54 -10.45 -1.66
CA LEU A 72 -1.39 -11.86 -2.05
C LEU A 72 0.01 -12.38 -1.68
N LEU A 73 0.07 -13.69 -1.41
CA LEU A 73 1.29 -14.38 -0.97
C LEU A 73 2.38 -14.32 -2.06
N GLU A 74 1.99 -14.53 -3.32
CA GLU A 74 2.85 -14.47 -4.51
C GLU A 74 3.47 -13.07 -4.69
N THR A 75 2.64 -12.02 -4.69
CA THR A 75 3.10 -10.63 -4.78
C THR A 75 3.97 -10.19 -3.60
N THR A 76 3.77 -10.78 -2.42
CA THR A 76 4.60 -10.49 -1.24
C THR A 76 5.97 -11.14 -1.36
N ALA A 77 6.05 -12.33 -1.97
CA ALA A 77 7.32 -13.06 -2.15
C ALA A 77 8.27 -12.33 -3.13
N VAL A 78 7.73 -11.65 -4.14
CA VAL A 78 8.54 -10.88 -5.10
C VAL A 78 8.85 -9.46 -4.63
N ALA A 79 8.09 -8.95 -3.67
CA ALA A 79 8.33 -7.66 -3.02
C ALA A 79 9.29 -7.71 -1.82
N GLN A 80 10.02 -8.83 -1.65
CA GLN A 80 11.00 -9.04 -0.59
C GLN A 80 12.05 -7.91 -0.55
N PRO A 81 12.58 -7.59 0.65
CA PRO A 81 13.28 -6.34 0.90
C PRO A 81 14.54 -6.19 0.02
N ILE A 82 14.75 -4.97 -0.44
CA ILE A 82 16.05 -4.47 -0.92
C ILE A 82 16.94 -4.16 0.28
#